data_AF-A0A814BE49-F1
#
_entry.id   AF-A0A814BE49-F1
#
_cell.length_a   1.000
_cell.length_b   1.000
_cell.length_c   1.000
_cell.angle_alpha   90.00
_cell.angle_beta   90.00
_cell.angle_gamma   90.00
#
_symmetry.space_group_name_H-M   'P 1'
#
loop_
_entity.id
_entity.type
_entity.pdbx_description
1 polymer ?
#
loop_
_entity_poly.entity_id
_entity_poly.type
_entity_poly.pdbx_seq_one_letter_code
_entity_poly.pdbx_strand_id
1 'polypeptide(L)'
;MTDPVLIFACLGSSALTKHQSYIWQAFNQARITNPSIKIVVILSKNALKTDMTQKLERLKIIPVNYNDLIHDNPIIKDFHRFFFIQGDMVPDGNKQFVQFTFERLLSIYAYMLKTRQVHVFHIENDNMLYIDLQELGRRMNDCEVRLAIPKASNDLAIFSFIYIKNVQALEQFVQWCVNVFRLGRRNAIKFLNTTYINDMTLGARYLQLRASTAEQSKLSGIYELPTTFENDIYNCCVCSLGNSSLIFDACVLGQYFGGTYAKPNKPHWESNRLLDPRGETLSWRLLDQQIRVPYIKNRRITNIHVHSKRLNQFASLQME
;
A
#
# COMPACT_ATOMS: atom_id res chain seq x y z
N MET A 1 21.18 5.82 8.88
CA MET A 1 19.73 6.00 8.67
C MET A 1 19.00 5.18 9.72
N THR A 2 17.92 5.69 10.31
CA THR A 2 17.07 4.88 11.20
C THR A 2 16.49 3.71 10.40
N ASP A 3 16.46 2.51 10.99
CA ASP A 3 15.90 1.35 10.30
C ASP A 3 14.43 1.59 9.92
N PRO A 4 14.01 1.20 8.70
CA PRO A 4 12.64 1.35 8.28
C PRO A 4 11.70 0.45 9.07
N VAL A 5 10.41 0.74 9.01
CA VAL A 5 9.35 -0.07 9.62
C VAL A 5 8.32 -0.43 8.58
N LEU A 6 7.92 -1.70 8.55
CA LEU A 6 6.78 -2.16 7.74
C LEU A 6 5.52 -2.19 8.60
N ILE A 7 4.45 -1.56 8.12
CA ILE A 7 3.16 -1.51 8.80
C ILE A 7 2.08 -2.17 7.95
N PHE A 8 1.36 -3.11 8.56
CA PHE A 8 0.08 -3.61 8.08
C PHE A 8 -1.05 -2.96 8.88
N ALA A 9 -1.91 -2.18 8.25
CA ALA A 9 -3.06 -1.58 8.92
C ALA A 9 -4.33 -2.40 8.65
N CYS A 10 -4.75 -3.18 9.64
CA CYS A 10 -5.84 -4.15 9.55
C CYS A 10 -7.00 -3.71 10.44
N LEU A 11 -7.82 -2.81 9.90
CA LEU A 11 -8.96 -2.23 10.62
C LEU A 11 -10.27 -2.96 10.28
N GLY A 12 -11.21 -2.91 11.22
CA GLY A 12 -12.54 -3.52 11.11
C GLY A 12 -12.71 -4.76 11.99
N SER A 13 -13.96 -5.16 12.21
CA SER A 13 -14.32 -6.28 13.10
C SER A 13 -13.91 -7.66 12.59
N SER A 14 -13.63 -7.79 11.29
CA SER A 14 -13.20 -9.03 10.65
C SER A 14 -11.68 -9.18 10.52
N ALA A 15 -10.91 -8.20 11.02
CA ALA A 15 -9.45 -8.23 11.00
C ALA A 15 -8.94 -9.54 11.61
N LEU A 16 -8.12 -10.28 10.85
CA LEU A 16 -7.48 -11.54 11.28
C LEU A 16 -8.46 -12.69 11.64
N THR A 17 -9.72 -12.61 11.22
CA THR A 17 -10.68 -13.73 11.37
C THR A 17 -10.43 -14.85 10.36
N LYS A 18 -11.22 -15.94 10.42
CA LYS A 18 -11.18 -17.05 9.44
C LYS A 18 -11.26 -16.55 7.99
N HIS A 19 -12.05 -15.49 7.75
CA HIS A 19 -12.24 -14.87 6.43
C HIS A 19 -11.04 -14.05 5.93
N GLN A 20 -10.09 -13.73 6.82
CA GLN A 20 -8.86 -13.02 6.50
C GLN A 20 -7.61 -13.85 6.80
N SER A 21 -7.73 -15.17 6.85
CA SER A 21 -6.60 -16.08 7.08
C SER A 21 -5.46 -15.92 6.06
N TYR A 22 -5.74 -15.36 4.88
CA TYR A 22 -4.75 -15.05 3.85
C TYR A 22 -3.65 -14.06 4.29
N ILE A 23 -3.90 -13.26 5.33
CA ILE A 23 -2.92 -12.29 5.84
C ILE A 23 -1.66 -12.97 6.41
N TRP A 24 -1.78 -14.20 6.91
CA TRP A 24 -0.63 -14.93 7.45
C TRP A 24 0.37 -15.24 6.34
N GLN A 25 -0.09 -15.45 5.10
CA GLN A 25 0.78 -15.58 3.92
C GLN A 25 1.53 -14.27 3.65
N ALA A 26 0.86 -13.12 3.72
CA ALA A 26 1.50 -11.81 3.58
C ALA A 26 2.56 -11.56 4.66
N PHE A 27 2.24 -11.87 5.92
CA PHE A 27 3.17 -11.74 7.05
C PHE A 27 4.40 -12.65 6.92
N ASN A 28 4.19 -13.91 6.56
CA ASN A 28 5.29 -14.86 6.32
C ASN A 28 6.18 -14.36 5.19
N GLN A 29 5.59 -13.97 4.06
CA GLN A 29 6.32 -13.47 2.90
C GLN A 29 7.13 -12.21 3.24
N ALA A 30 6.53 -11.26 3.96
CA ALA A 30 7.21 -10.05 4.41
C ALA A 30 8.38 -10.37 5.33
N ARG A 31 8.21 -11.30 6.29
CA ARG A 31 9.28 -11.70 7.20
C ARG A 31 10.41 -12.46 6.50
N ILE A 32 10.10 -13.30 5.50
CA ILE A 32 11.12 -13.99 4.68
C ILE A 32 11.98 -12.97 3.94
N THR A 33 11.33 -11.98 3.32
CA THR A 33 12.02 -10.95 2.52
C THR A 33 12.74 -9.92 3.38
N ASN A 34 12.26 -9.68 4.60
CA ASN A 34 12.75 -8.64 5.50
C ASN A 34 12.95 -9.21 6.92
N PRO A 35 13.94 -10.10 7.11
CA PRO A 35 14.09 -10.87 8.36
C PRO A 35 14.39 -10.00 9.58
N SER A 36 15.16 -8.92 9.41
CA SER A 36 15.61 -8.02 10.48
C SER A 36 14.68 -6.82 10.73
N ILE A 37 13.82 -6.47 9.76
CA ILE A 37 13.02 -5.24 9.83
C ILE A 37 11.90 -5.39 10.86
N LYS A 38 11.63 -4.30 11.58
CA LYS A 38 10.49 -4.22 12.50
C LYS A 38 9.19 -4.22 11.69
N ILE A 39 8.32 -5.18 11.98
CA ILE A 39 7.00 -5.30 11.37
C ILE A 39 5.95 -5.02 12.45
N VAL A 40 5.04 -4.10 12.14
CA VAL A 40 3.94 -3.69 13.02
C VAL A 40 2.62 -4.05 12.33
N VAL A 41 1.67 -4.55 13.11
CA VAL A 41 0.28 -4.69 12.66
C VAL A 41 -0.62 -3.82 13.52
N ILE A 42 -1.29 -2.85 12.90
CA ILE A 42 -2.30 -2.01 13.57
C ILE A 42 -3.66 -2.70 13.47
N LEU A 43 -4.31 -2.91 14.61
CA LEU A 43 -5.53 -3.71 14.75
C LEU A 43 -6.62 -2.98 15.53
N SER A 44 -7.88 -3.23 15.22
CA SER A 44 -9.00 -2.75 16.05
C SER A 44 -9.01 -3.44 17.44
N LYS A 45 -9.53 -2.74 18.48
CA LYS A 45 -9.44 -3.10 19.91
C LYS A 45 -9.84 -4.53 20.30
N ASN A 46 -10.65 -5.21 19.49
CA ASN A 46 -11.15 -6.56 19.78
C ASN A 46 -10.69 -7.62 18.75
N ALA A 47 -9.76 -7.28 17.87
CA ALA A 47 -9.30 -8.21 16.83
C ALA A 47 -8.31 -9.24 17.38
N LEU A 48 -7.54 -8.92 18.43
CA LEU A 48 -6.46 -9.78 18.90
C LEU A 48 -6.98 -10.90 19.83
N LYS A 49 -6.95 -12.14 19.34
CA LYS A 49 -7.23 -13.35 20.12
C LYS A 49 -5.92 -14.03 20.54
N THR A 50 -5.97 -14.86 21.58
CA THR A 50 -4.79 -15.54 22.15
C THR A 50 -3.98 -16.35 21.12
N ASP A 51 -4.66 -17.10 20.26
CA ASP A 51 -4.03 -17.92 19.20
C ASP A 51 -3.31 -17.05 18.15
N MET A 52 -3.82 -15.84 17.92
CA MET A 52 -3.22 -14.88 17.00
C MET A 52 -1.99 -14.21 17.61
N THR A 53 -2.03 -13.88 18.90
CA THR A 53 -0.87 -13.33 19.64
C THR A 53 0.34 -14.25 19.51
N GLN A 54 0.16 -15.56 19.72
CA GLN A 54 1.23 -16.55 19.57
C GLN A 54 1.81 -16.59 18.15
N LYS A 55 0.95 -16.49 17.12
CA LYS A 55 1.41 -16.44 15.71
C LYS A 55 2.19 -15.17 15.42
N LEU A 56 1.74 -14.02 15.91
CA LEU A 56 2.44 -12.74 15.75
C LEU A 56 3.80 -12.76 16.46
N GLU A 57 3.86 -13.29 17.69
CA GLU A 57 5.10 -13.46 18.45
C GLU A 57 6.10 -14.35 17.71
N ARG A 58 5.66 -15.49 17.19
CA ARG A 58 6.50 -16.39 16.38
C ARG A 58 7.09 -15.69 15.15
N LEU A 59 6.31 -14.81 14.52
CA LEU A 59 6.75 -14.01 13.36
C LEU A 59 7.45 -12.70 13.75
N LYS A 60 7.63 -12.46 15.05
CA LYS A 60 8.19 -11.22 15.62
C LYS A 60 7.46 -9.97 15.09
N ILE A 61 6.15 -10.04 14.96
CA ILE A 61 5.29 -8.94 14.53
C ILE A 61 4.68 -8.28 15.76
N ILE A 62 4.75 -6.96 15.82
CA ILE A 62 4.30 -6.18 16.97
C ILE A 62 2.84 -5.75 16.74
N PRO A 63 1.86 -6.28 17.50
CA PRO A 63 0.50 -5.77 17.45
C PRO A 63 0.41 -4.39 18.10
N VAL A 64 -0.34 -3.50 17.47
CA VAL A 64 -0.66 -2.16 18.01
C VAL A 64 -2.17 -1.97 17.91
N ASN A 65 -2.79 -1.56 19.00
CA ASN A 65 -4.22 -1.28 19.00
C ASN A 65 -4.50 0.11 18.43
N TYR A 66 -5.37 0.17 17.43
CA TYR A 66 -5.82 1.40 16.78
C TYR A 66 -6.37 2.42 17.78
N ASN A 67 -7.13 1.96 18.77
CA ASN A 67 -7.74 2.86 19.74
C ASN A 67 -6.68 3.57 20.58
N ASP A 68 -5.55 2.91 20.87
CA ASP A 68 -4.45 3.50 21.65
C ASP A 68 -3.66 4.56 20.86
N LEU A 69 -3.96 4.75 19.57
CA LEU A 69 -3.30 5.70 18.67
C LEU A 69 -4.14 6.97 18.43
N ILE A 70 -5.45 6.82 18.26
CA ILE A 70 -6.28 7.89 17.67
C ILE A 70 -6.80 8.93 18.64
N HIS A 71 -6.52 8.79 19.95
CA HIS A 71 -7.03 9.72 20.95
C HIS A 71 -6.50 11.14 20.71
N ASP A 72 -7.43 12.11 20.71
CA ASP A 72 -7.20 13.55 20.69
C ASP A 72 -6.50 14.19 19.50
N ASN A 73 -6.26 13.47 18.41
CA ASN A 73 -5.73 14.08 17.20
C ASN A 73 -6.81 14.90 16.44
N PRO A 74 -6.60 16.20 16.19
CA PRO A 74 -7.59 17.05 15.51
C PRO A 74 -7.90 16.60 14.08
N ILE A 75 -6.90 16.17 13.30
CA ILE A 75 -7.08 15.72 11.90
C ILE A 75 -7.99 14.50 11.85
N ILE A 76 -7.81 13.56 12.78
CA ILE A 76 -8.65 12.35 12.87
C ILE A 76 -10.08 12.70 13.29
N LYS A 77 -10.24 13.60 14.27
CA LYS A 77 -11.57 14.10 14.67
C LYS A 77 -12.29 14.79 13.51
N ASP A 78 -11.58 15.62 12.75
CA ASP A 78 -12.10 16.28 11.56
C ASP A 78 -12.47 15.28 10.46
N PHE A 79 -11.62 14.27 10.22
CA PHE A 79 -11.95 13.20 9.29
C PHE A 79 -13.28 12.54 9.67
N HIS A 80 -13.44 12.05 10.91
CA HIS A 80 -14.69 11.42 11.33
C HIS A 80 -15.90 12.36 11.24
N ARG A 81 -15.70 13.67 11.41
CA ARG A 81 -16.77 14.68 11.31
C ARG A 81 -17.20 14.96 9.87
N PHE A 82 -16.25 15.04 8.94
CA PHE A 82 -16.50 15.53 7.58
C PHE A 82 -16.49 14.43 6.52
N PHE A 83 -16.03 13.22 6.85
CA PHE A 83 -15.90 12.13 5.90
C PHE A 83 -17.23 11.80 5.22
N PHE A 84 -17.16 11.65 3.91
CA PHE A 84 -18.22 11.09 3.09
C PHE A 84 -17.59 10.32 1.93
N ILE A 85 -18.37 9.40 1.35
CA ILE A 85 -17.98 8.62 0.19
C ILE A 85 -18.87 9.02 -0.98
N GLN A 86 -18.30 9.03 -2.18
CA GLN A 86 -19.06 9.11 -3.42
C GLN A 86 -18.66 7.93 -4.32
N GLY A 87 -19.66 7.12 -4.70
CA GLY A 87 -19.52 5.96 -5.58
C GLY A 87 -19.88 4.65 -4.89
N ASP A 88 -20.15 3.62 -5.68
CA ASP A 88 -20.48 2.28 -5.18
C ASP A 88 -19.20 1.46 -4.99
N MET A 89 -18.58 1.59 -3.82
CA MET A 89 -17.54 0.68 -3.35
C MET A 89 -17.94 0.07 -2.01
N VAL A 90 -18.79 -0.93 -2.12
CA VAL A 90 -19.30 -1.69 -0.98
C VAL A 90 -18.98 -3.18 -1.21
N PRO A 91 -17.69 -3.59 -1.18
CA PRO A 91 -17.35 -5.00 -1.25
C PRO A 91 -18.10 -5.77 -0.16
N ASP A 92 -18.75 -6.86 -0.56
CA ASP A 92 -19.48 -7.76 0.34
C ASP A 92 -20.55 -7.07 1.22
N GLY A 93 -21.10 -5.93 0.77
CA GLY A 93 -22.13 -5.19 1.52
C GLY A 93 -21.60 -4.33 2.68
N ASN A 94 -20.27 -4.27 2.88
CA ASN A 94 -19.68 -3.44 3.92
C ASN A 94 -19.68 -1.94 3.57
N LYS A 95 -20.69 -1.21 4.05
CA LYS A 95 -20.83 0.25 3.83
C LYS A 95 -19.70 1.08 4.43
N GLN A 96 -18.90 0.52 5.33
CA GLN A 96 -17.75 1.20 5.97
C GLN A 96 -16.41 0.86 5.30
N PHE A 97 -16.40 0.06 4.23
CA PHE A 97 -15.14 -0.38 3.60
C PHE A 97 -14.21 0.79 3.24
N VAL A 98 -14.73 1.80 2.53
CA VAL A 98 -13.93 2.97 2.11
C VAL A 98 -13.54 3.86 3.29
N GLN A 99 -14.36 3.88 4.35
CA GLN A 99 -13.96 4.55 5.59
C GLN A 99 -12.73 3.87 6.18
N PHE A 100 -12.77 2.53 6.31
CA PHE A 100 -11.66 1.77 6.86
C PHE A 100 -10.40 1.84 5.99
N THR A 101 -10.52 1.86 4.65
CA THR A 101 -9.34 2.02 3.78
C THR A 101 -8.65 3.35 4.02
N PHE A 102 -9.41 4.43 4.20
CA PHE A 102 -8.84 5.73 4.55
C PHE A 102 -8.31 5.78 6.00
N GLU A 103 -9.04 5.23 6.97
CA GLU A 103 -8.62 5.18 8.38
C GLU A 103 -7.29 4.45 8.57
N ARG A 104 -6.92 3.52 7.68
CA ARG A 104 -5.58 2.89 7.69
C ARG A 104 -4.48 3.95 7.61
N LEU A 105 -4.60 4.94 6.71
CA LEU A 105 -3.62 6.01 6.57
C LEU A 105 -3.60 6.91 7.81
N LEU A 106 -4.74 7.20 8.40
CA LEU A 106 -4.83 7.94 9.66
C LEU A 106 -4.21 7.17 10.84
N SER A 107 -4.38 5.85 10.87
CA SER A 107 -3.78 4.99 11.89
C SER A 107 -2.25 4.96 11.79
N ILE A 108 -1.72 4.93 10.56
CA ILE A 108 -0.29 5.02 10.30
C ILE A 108 0.24 6.39 10.73
N TYR A 109 -0.46 7.47 10.37
CA TYR A 109 -0.12 8.82 10.80
C TYR A 109 -0.07 8.94 12.34
N ALA A 110 -1.09 8.45 13.03
CA ALA A 110 -1.12 8.46 14.50
C ALA A 110 0.00 7.60 15.12
N TYR A 111 0.30 6.45 14.53
CA TYR A 111 1.44 5.62 14.94
C TYR A 111 2.77 6.38 14.79
N MET A 112 3.00 7.01 13.64
CA MET A 112 4.22 7.79 13.37
C MET A 112 4.33 9.00 14.30
N LEU A 113 3.22 9.68 14.59
CA LEU A 113 3.19 10.80 15.53
C LEU A 113 3.59 10.37 16.95
N LYS A 114 3.01 9.27 17.45
CA LYS A 114 3.27 8.75 18.79
C LYS A 114 4.68 8.20 18.96
N THR A 115 5.20 7.51 17.95
CA THR A 115 6.49 6.80 18.02
C THR A 115 7.66 7.58 17.43
N ARG A 116 7.38 8.70 16.74
CA ARG A 116 8.36 9.46 15.94
C ARG A 116 9.08 8.60 14.90
N GLN A 117 8.42 7.54 14.44
CA GLN A 117 8.99 6.63 13.45
C GLN A 117 9.19 7.36 12.11
N VAL A 118 10.32 7.11 11.49
CA VAL A 118 10.68 7.55 10.14
C VAL A 118 10.86 6.34 9.23
N HIS A 119 10.86 6.57 7.92
CA HIS A 119 10.99 5.53 6.89
C HIS A 119 9.98 4.39 7.06
N VAL A 120 8.70 4.76 7.05
CA VAL A 120 7.60 3.80 7.17
C VAL A 120 7.18 3.33 5.78
N PHE A 121 7.10 2.02 5.63
CA PHE A 121 6.43 1.36 4.53
C PHE A 121 5.08 0.85 5.02
N HIS A 122 4.04 0.98 4.21
CA HIS A 122 2.78 0.28 4.43
C HIS A 122 2.41 -0.56 3.22
N ILE A 123 1.90 -1.76 3.50
CA ILE A 123 1.26 -2.62 2.49
C ILE A 123 -0.09 -3.11 3.02
N GLU A 124 -1.02 -3.33 2.10
CA GLU A 124 -2.31 -3.94 2.42
C GLU A 124 -2.17 -5.41 2.82
N ASN A 125 -3.18 -5.95 3.51
CA ASN A 125 -3.14 -7.29 4.08
C ASN A 125 -3.29 -8.42 3.04
N ASP A 126 -3.67 -8.09 1.81
CA ASP A 126 -3.73 -8.96 0.65
C ASP A 126 -2.58 -8.72 -0.34
N ASN A 127 -1.46 -8.20 0.15
CA ASN A 127 -0.27 -7.90 -0.63
C ASN A 127 0.91 -8.81 -0.27
N MET A 128 1.61 -9.32 -1.28
CA MET A 128 2.83 -10.10 -1.12
C MET A 128 4.04 -9.22 -1.43
N LEU A 129 5.05 -9.20 -0.54
CA LEU A 129 6.22 -8.33 -0.65
C LEU A 129 7.47 -9.11 -1.08
N TYR A 130 8.21 -8.59 -2.06
CA TYR A 130 9.37 -9.25 -2.67
C TYR A 130 10.59 -8.34 -2.78
N ILE A 131 10.66 -7.26 -1.99
CA ILE A 131 11.80 -6.34 -1.97
C ILE A 131 12.34 -6.15 -0.55
N ASP A 132 13.65 -5.99 -0.46
CA ASP A 132 14.36 -5.57 0.76
C ASP A 132 14.07 -4.10 1.02
N LEU A 133 13.34 -3.83 2.10
CA LEU A 133 12.92 -2.49 2.48
C LEU A 133 14.06 -1.69 3.14
N GLN A 134 15.11 -2.33 3.65
CA GLN A 134 16.28 -1.63 4.19
C GLN A 134 17.08 -0.99 3.05
N GLU A 135 17.32 -1.75 1.99
CA GLU A 135 17.92 -1.22 0.76
C GLU A 135 17.02 -0.15 0.12
N LEU A 136 15.73 -0.46 -0.09
CA LEU A 136 14.79 0.48 -0.70
C LEU A 136 14.66 1.78 0.12
N GLY A 137 14.60 1.67 1.44
CA GLY A 137 14.52 2.81 2.35
C GLY A 137 15.73 3.73 2.23
N ARG A 138 16.94 3.17 2.10
CA ARG A 138 18.17 3.95 1.89
C ARG A 138 18.09 4.74 0.60
N ARG A 139 17.70 4.10 -0.50
CA ARG A 139 17.55 4.77 -1.81
C ARG A 139 16.48 5.86 -1.79
N MET A 140 15.33 5.57 -1.19
CA MET A 140 14.27 6.57 -1.01
C MET A 140 14.76 7.77 -0.21
N ASN A 141 15.59 7.55 0.81
CA ASN A 141 16.20 8.63 1.57
C ASN A 141 17.20 9.44 0.75
N ASP A 142 18.09 8.78 0.01
CA ASP A 142 19.12 9.42 -0.83
C ASP A 142 18.49 10.27 -1.95
N CYS A 143 17.34 9.84 -2.47
CA CYS A 143 16.54 10.58 -3.45
C CYS A 143 15.58 11.60 -2.83
N GLU A 144 15.70 11.84 -1.52
CA GLU A 144 14.88 12.77 -0.75
C GLU A 144 13.36 12.54 -0.86
N VAL A 145 12.93 11.31 -1.15
CA VAL A 145 11.51 10.96 -1.20
C VAL A 145 10.89 11.16 0.16
N ARG A 146 9.77 11.87 0.19
CA ARG A 146 8.93 12.10 1.35
C ARG A 146 7.71 11.17 1.36
N LEU A 147 7.09 10.99 0.19
CA LEU A 147 5.90 10.16 -0.01
C LEU A 147 5.97 9.50 -1.38
N ALA A 148 5.70 8.19 -1.47
CA ALA A 148 5.62 7.51 -2.76
C ALA A 148 4.49 6.48 -2.80
N ILE A 149 3.67 6.51 -3.85
CA ILE A 149 2.47 5.69 -4.03
C ILE A 149 2.41 5.22 -5.50
N PRO A 150 2.06 3.95 -5.79
CA PRO A 150 1.90 3.49 -7.16
C PRO A 150 0.53 3.88 -7.73
N LYS A 151 0.45 4.10 -9.04
CA LYS A 151 -0.82 4.37 -9.74
C LYS A 151 -1.24 3.21 -10.64
N ALA A 152 -2.51 2.87 -10.56
CA ALA A 152 -3.12 1.87 -11.45
C ALA A 152 -3.67 2.49 -12.72
N SER A 153 -4.17 3.73 -12.64
CA SER A 153 -4.65 4.54 -13.77
C SER A 153 -4.32 6.01 -13.52
N ASN A 154 -4.65 6.89 -14.44
CA ASN A 154 -4.51 8.34 -14.23
C ASN A 154 -5.34 8.88 -13.06
N ASP A 155 -6.44 8.21 -12.72
CA ASP A 155 -7.38 8.65 -11.68
C ASP A 155 -7.35 7.76 -10.43
N LEU A 156 -6.48 6.74 -10.37
CA LEU A 156 -6.40 5.80 -9.24
C LEU A 156 -4.95 5.59 -8.77
N ALA A 157 -4.64 6.07 -7.56
CA ALA A 157 -3.45 5.70 -6.82
C ALA A 157 -3.81 4.63 -5.79
N ILE A 158 -3.09 3.51 -5.77
CA ILE A 158 -3.46 2.38 -4.92
C ILE A 158 -2.50 2.34 -3.74
N PHE A 159 -3.03 2.35 -2.52
CA PHE A 159 -2.25 2.27 -1.28
C PHE A 159 -1.81 0.83 -0.96
N SER A 160 -1.69 -0.01 -2.00
CA SER A 160 -1.23 -1.39 -1.93
C SER A 160 0.21 -1.46 -1.41
N PHE A 161 1.02 -0.45 -1.76
CA PHE A 161 2.36 -0.18 -1.25
C PHE A 161 2.52 1.34 -1.12
N ILE A 162 3.01 1.82 0.02
CA ILE A 162 3.32 3.24 0.22
C ILE A 162 4.60 3.38 1.02
N TYR A 163 5.43 4.36 0.67
CA TYR A 163 6.57 4.80 1.48
C TYR A 163 6.33 6.20 2.03
N ILE A 164 6.68 6.41 3.31
CA ILE A 164 6.51 7.65 4.06
C ILE A 164 7.80 7.94 4.84
N LYS A 165 8.50 9.02 4.50
CA LYS A 165 9.76 9.39 5.15
C LYS A 165 9.58 9.75 6.63
N ASN A 166 8.56 10.54 6.95
CA ASN A 166 8.30 11.06 8.30
C ASN A 166 6.83 11.44 8.47
N VAL A 167 6.44 11.78 9.70
CA VAL A 167 5.06 12.11 10.04
C VAL A 167 4.53 13.31 9.24
N GLN A 168 5.37 14.32 8.97
CA GLN A 168 4.99 15.52 8.21
C GLN A 168 4.61 15.20 6.76
N ALA A 169 5.29 14.25 6.12
CA ALA A 169 4.98 13.83 4.76
C ALA A 169 3.56 13.26 4.64
N LEU A 170 3.17 12.39 5.57
CA LEU A 170 1.82 11.85 5.60
C LEU A 170 0.78 12.87 6.09
N GLU A 171 1.14 13.71 7.07
CA GLU A 171 0.29 14.79 7.59
C GLU A 171 -0.22 15.70 6.47
N GLN A 172 0.67 16.14 5.57
CA GLN A 172 0.31 17.00 4.44
C GLN A 172 -0.74 16.33 3.53
N PHE A 173 -0.62 15.03 3.30
CA PHE A 173 -1.57 14.27 2.50
C PHE A 173 -2.93 14.12 3.21
N VAL A 174 -2.93 13.64 4.47
CA VAL A 174 -4.19 13.41 5.20
C VAL A 174 -4.92 14.73 5.50
N GLN A 175 -4.19 15.80 5.81
CA GLN A 175 -4.78 17.13 6.02
C GLN A 175 -5.40 17.67 4.73
N TRP A 176 -4.74 17.49 3.57
CA TRP A 176 -5.31 17.86 2.28
C TRP A 176 -6.62 17.11 2.00
N CYS A 177 -6.67 15.80 2.25
CA CYS A 177 -7.89 15.01 2.10
C CYS A 177 -9.01 15.49 3.03
N VAL A 178 -8.72 15.74 4.30
CA VAL A 178 -9.69 16.29 5.26
C VAL A 178 -10.21 17.65 4.80
N ASN A 179 -9.35 18.50 4.23
CA ASN A 179 -9.79 19.78 3.67
C ASN A 179 -10.70 19.60 2.46
N VAL A 180 -10.48 18.58 1.61
CA VAL A 180 -11.41 18.23 0.54
C VAL A 180 -12.76 17.79 1.11
N PHE A 181 -12.78 16.96 2.15
CA PHE A 181 -14.03 16.56 2.81
C PHE A 181 -14.78 17.75 3.44
N ARG A 182 -14.06 18.72 4.02
CA ARG A 182 -14.64 19.96 4.56
C ARG A 182 -15.37 20.82 3.53
N LEU A 183 -15.03 20.71 2.24
CA LEU A 183 -15.76 21.40 1.18
C LEU A 183 -17.23 20.93 1.07
N GLY A 184 -17.53 19.74 1.58
CA GLY A 184 -18.77 19.04 1.36
C GLY A 184 -18.87 18.44 -0.04
N ARG A 185 -19.79 17.49 -0.21
CA ARG A 185 -19.93 16.63 -1.40
C ARG A 185 -19.94 17.40 -2.72
N ARG A 186 -20.79 18.41 -2.86
CA ARG A 186 -20.96 19.17 -4.13
C ARG A 186 -19.69 19.90 -4.54
N ASN A 187 -19.04 20.58 -3.59
CA ASN A 187 -17.83 21.35 -3.88
C ASN A 187 -16.62 20.44 -4.06
N ALA A 188 -16.53 19.31 -3.34
CA ALA A 188 -15.48 18.33 -3.55
C ALA A 188 -15.54 17.70 -4.95
N ILE A 189 -16.74 17.35 -5.46
CA ILE A 189 -16.93 16.86 -6.84
C ILE A 189 -16.42 17.89 -7.85
N LYS A 190 -16.81 19.16 -7.67
CA LYS A 190 -16.35 20.26 -8.54
C LYS A 190 -14.84 20.46 -8.46
N PHE A 191 -14.27 20.40 -7.26
CA PHE A 191 -12.84 20.61 -7.02
C PHE A 191 -11.99 19.47 -7.61
N LEU A 192 -12.40 18.22 -7.41
CA LEU A 192 -11.66 17.04 -7.89
C LEU A 192 -11.97 16.69 -9.34
N ASN A 193 -13.01 17.31 -9.94
CA ASN A 193 -13.54 16.99 -11.26
C ASN A 193 -13.78 15.48 -11.44
N THR A 194 -14.48 14.87 -10.47
CA THR A 194 -14.84 13.45 -10.51
C THR A 194 -16.08 13.19 -9.64
N THR A 195 -16.87 12.21 -10.07
CA THR A 195 -18.00 11.67 -9.32
C THR A 195 -17.63 10.46 -8.46
N TYR A 196 -16.34 10.17 -8.26
CA TYR A 196 -15.85 9.12 -7.38
C TYR A 196 -14.89 9.73 -6.36
N ILE A 197 -15.23 9.64 -5.07
CA ILE A 197 -14.44 10.21 -3.98
C ILE A 197 -14.20 9.12 -2.94
N ASN A 198 -12.96 8.65 -2.92
CA ASN A 198 -12.39 7.64 -2.04
C ASN A 198 -10.88 7.90 -1.88
N ASP A 199 -10.21 7.13 -1.03
CA ASP A 199 -8.76 7.22 -0.81
C ASP A 199 -7.96 7.18 -2.12
N MET A 200 -8.25 6.24 -3.03
CA MET A 200 -7.47 6.05 -4.26
C MET A 200 -7.56 7.26 -5.22
N THR A 201 -8.76 7.81 -5.40
CA THR A 201 -9.00 9.00 -6.24
C THR A 201 -8.37 10.26 -5.63
N LEU A 202 -8.41 10.38 -4.29
CA LEU A 202 -7.74 11.46 -3.56
C LEU A 202 -6.22 11.34 -3.69
N GLY A 203 -5.68 10.13 -3.56
CA GLY A 203 -4.26 9.83 -3.80
C GLY A 203 -3.82 10.22 -5.21
N ALA A 204 -4.57 9.82 -6.24
CA ALA A 204 -4.25 10.15 -7.64
C ALA A 204 -4.24 11.66 -7.88
N ARG A 205 -5.27 12.37 -7.39
CA ARG A 205 -5.36 13.84 -7.52
C ARG A 205 -4.25 14.54 -6.74
N TYR A 206 -3.89 14.04 -5.56
CA TYR A 206 -2.76 14.59 -4.80
C TYR A 206 -1.42 14.43 -5.54
N LEU A 207 -1.17 13.24 -6.11
CA LEU A 207 0.00 13.02 -6.96
C LEU A 207 -0.02 13.95 -8.18
N GLN A 208 -1.15 14.08 -8.87
CA GLN A 208 -1.26 14.98 -10.02
C GLN A 208 -0.94 16.45 -9.67
N LEU A 209 -1.32 16.91 -8.47
CA LEU A 209 -1.04 18.28 -8.04
C LEU A 209 0.40 18.50 -7.58
N ARG A 210 1.13 17.45 -7.18
CA ARG A 210 2.44 17.56 -6.50
C ARG A 210 3.58 16.89 -7.24
N ALA A 211 3.27 16.07 -8.24
CA ALA A 211 4.16 15.13 -8.89
C ALA A 211 3.76 14.92 -10.37
N SER A 212 3.18 15.93 -11.04
CA SER A 212 2.84 15.80 -12.47
C SER A 212 4.06 15.83 -13.39
N THR A 213 5.18 16.36 -12.91
CA THR A 213 6.45 16.40 -13.62
C THR A 213 7.59 15.93 -12.72
N ALA A 214 8.70 15.49 -13.30
CA ALA A 214 9.89 15.08 -12.55
C ALA A 214 10.43 16.22 -11.66
N GLU A 215 10.38 17.47 -12.15
CA GLU A 215 10.79 18.64 -11.38
C GLU A 215 9.87 18.89 -10.17
N GLN A 216 8.55 18.82 -10.37
CA GLN A 216 7.59 18.96 -9.27
C GLN A 216 7.78 17.85 -8.23
N SER A 217 7.99 16.60 -8.66
CA SER A 217 8.30 15.48 -7.77
C SER A 217 9.56 15.73 -6.97
N LYS A 218 10.64 16.21 -7.61
CA LYS A 218 11.90 16.54 -6.93
C LYS A 218 11.72 17.64 -5.89
N LEU A 219 11.00 18.71 -6.23
CA LEU A 219 10.75 19.84 -5.33
C LEU A 219 9.85 19.46 -4.15
N SER A 220 8.80 18.68 -4.40
CA SER A 220 7.83 18.30 -3.36
C SER A 220 8.29 17.12 -2.51
N GLY A 221 9.18 16.28 -3.05
CA GLY A 221 9.54 14.98 -2.49
C GLY A 221 8.43 13.93 -2.66
N ILE A 222 7.43 14.16 -3.52
CA ILE A 222 6.30 13.26 -3.74
C ILE A 222 6.47 12.56 -5.09
N TYR A 223 6.38 11.24 -5.10
CA TYR A 223 6.69 10.43 -6.29
C TYR A 223 5.58 9.41 -6.61
N GLU A 224 5.36 9.19 -7.90
CA GLU A 224 4.66 8.01 -8.42
C GLU A 224 5.66 6.84 -8.48
N LEU A 225 5.33 5.71 -7.85
CA LEU A 225 6.16 4.51 -7.95
C LEU A 225 5.97 3.85 -9.33
N PRO A 226 7.02 3.29 -9.96
CA PRO A 226 6.90 2.74 -11.31
C PRO A 226 5.93 1.57 -11.38
N THR A 227 4.87 1.72 -12.17
CA THR A 227 3.87 0.67 -12.39
C THR A 227 3.84 0.14 -13.83
N THR A 228 4.55 0.79 -14.76
CA THR A 228 4.58 0.43 -16.19
C THR A 228 5.94 -0.14 -16.60
N PHE A 229 6.02 -0.78 -17.77
CA PHE A 229 7.26 -1.35 -18.31
C PHE A 229 8.22 -0.33 -18.94
N GLU A 230 7.73 0.87 -19.27
CA GLU A 230 8.38 1.77 -20.23
C GLU A 230 9.02 3.02 -19.58
N ASN A 231 8.69 3.34 -18.32
CA ASN A 231 9.01 4.64 -17.72
C ASN A 231 9.91 4.55 -16.46
N ASP A 232 11.15 4.08 -16.60
CA ASP A 232 12.12 4.18 -15.49
C ASP A 232 12.81 5.54 -15.39
N ILE A 233 12.77 6.34 -16.44
CA ILE A 233 13.79 7.36 -16.74
C ILE A 233 13.85 8.50 -15.70
N TYR A 234 12.85 8.65 -14.83
CA TYR A 234 12.76 9.77 -13.90
C TYR A 234 12.59 9.40 -12.42
N ASN A 235 12.60 8.12 -12.06
CA ASN A 235 12.48 7.75 -10.65
C ASN A 235 13.85 7.39 -10.05
N CYS A 236 14.50 8.39 -9.46
CA CYS A 236 15.80 8.27 -8.76
C CYS A 236 15.87 7.02 -7.85
N CYS A 237 14.75 6.64 -7.24
CA CYS A 237 14.67 5.55 -6.27
C CYS A 237 14.75 4.16 -6.90
N VAL A 238 14.42 4.06 -8.19
CA VAL A 238 14.36 2.80 -8.93
C VAL A 238 15.54 2.64 -9.89
N CYS A 239 16.07 3.73 -10.44
CA CYS A 239 17.26 3.70 -11.31
C CYS A 239 18.52 3.16 -10.63
N SER A 240 18.56 3.14 -9.30
CA SER A 240 19.78 2.85 -8.52
C SER A 240 19.82 1.45 -7.88
N LEU A 241 18.78 0.62 -8.04
CA LEU A 241 18.69 -0.73 -7.44
C LEU A 241 19.27 -1.85 -8.33
N GLY A 242 20.26 -1.49 -9.16
CA GLY A 242 20.95 -2.39 -10.10
C GLY A 242 20.38 -2.36 -11.51
N ASN A 243 20.83 -3.29 -12.38
CA ASN A 243 20.41 -3.39 -13.78
C ASN A 243 18.94 -3.83 -13.97
N SER A 244 18.19 -4.09 -12.89
CA SER A 244 16.79 -4.50 -12.96
C SER A 244 15.88 -3.38 -12.51
N SER A 245 15.17 -2.80 -13.47
CA SER A 245 14.01 -1.95 -13.25
C SER A 245 12.95 -2.63 -12.39
N LEU A 246 12.33 -1.88 -11.48
CA LEU A 246 11.30 -2.38 -10.58
C LEU A 246 9.89 -2.07 -11.09
N ILE A 247 8.92 -2.91 -10.72
CA ILE A 247 7.49 -2.69 -10.90
C ILE A 247 6.79 -2.83 -9.56
N PHE A 248 6.04 -1.80 -9.17
CA PHE A 248 5.14 -1.81 -8.03
C PHE A 248 3.73 -2.12 -8.49
N ASP A 249 3.15 -3.21 -7.99
CA ASP A 249 1.80 -3.61 -8.38
C ASP A 249 0.74 -2.75 -7.69
N ALA A 250 0.12 -1.87 -8.48
CA ALA A 250 -1.09 -1.14 -8.13
C ALA A 250 -2.35 -1.96 -8.46
N CYS A 251 -2.43 -3.19 -7.95
CA CYS A 251 -3.50 -4.18 -8.14
C CYS A 251 -3.69 -4.80 -9.54
N VAL A 252 -3.02 -4.30 -10.57
CA VAL A 252 -3.18 -4.78 -11.95
C VAL A 252 -2.64 -6.20 -12.12
N LEU A 253 -1.42 -6.47 -11.65
CA LEU A 253 -0.78 -7.77 -11.83
C LEU A 253 -1.48 -8.83 -10.99
N GLY A 254 -1.80 -8.52 -9.73
CA GLY A 254 -2.50 -9.46 -8.86
C GLY A 254 -3.92 -9.78 -9.33
N GLN A 255 -4.64 -8.82 -9.94
CA GLN A 255 -5.93 -9.08 -10.59
C GLN A 255 -5.79 -9.91 -11.87
N TYR A 256 -4.76 -9.67 -12.67
CA TYR A 256 -4.56 -10.39 -13.92
C TYR A 256 -4.10 -11.83 -13.70
N PHE A 257 -3.11 -12.07 -12.83
CA PHE A 257 -2.60 -13.43 -12.60
C PHE A 257 -3.40 -14.20 -11.55
N GLY A 258 -3.94 -13.52 -10.54
CA GLY A 258 -4.68 -14.15 -9.43
C GLY A 258 -6.20 -14.14 -9.60
N GLY A 259 -6.73 -13.30 -10.48
CA GLY A 259 -8.15 -13.02 -10.61
C GLY A 259 -8.70 -12.09 -9.53
N THR A 260 -10.02 -11.89 -9.54
CA THR A 260 -10.73 -11.08 -8.55
C THR A 260 -11.38 -11.95 -7.48
N TYR A 261 -11.93 -11.33 -6.43
CA TYR A 261 -12.76 -12.05 -5.45
C TYR A 261 -13.93 -12.80 -6.11
N ALA A 262 -14.60 -12.18 -7.08
CA ALA A 262 -15.74 -12.78 -7.78
C ALA A 262 -15.33 -13.85 -8.81
N LYS A 263 -14.10 -13.77 -9.34
CA LYS A 263 -13.59 -14.67 -10.38
C LYS A 263 -12.14 -15.07 -10.08
N PRO A 264 -11.90 -15.88 -9.03
CA PRO A 264 -10.55 -16.29 -8.67
C PRO A 264 -9.92 -17.12 -9.79
N ASN A 265 -8.61 -16.99 -9.99
CA ASN A 265 -7.82 -17.61 -11.06
C ASN A 265 -8.27 -17.27 -12.50
N LYS A 266 -9.15 -16.30 -12.71
CA LYS A 266 -9.51 -15.83 -14.05
C LYS A 266 -8.87 -14.48 -14.29
N PRO A 267 -8.10 -14.29 -15.37
CA PRO A 267 -7.50 -13.01 -15.66
C PRO A 267 -8.51 -11.88 -15.69
N HIS A 268 -8.16 -10.79 -15.02
CA HIS A 268 -8.95 -9.56 -14.98
C HIS A 268 -8.05 -8.35 -15.22
N TRP A 269 -8.54 -7.45 -16.05
CA TRP A 269 -7.86 -6.21 -16.41
C TRP A 269 -8.91 -5.21 -16.93
N GLU A 270 -8.63 -3.93 -16.77
CA GLU A 270 -9.45 -2.83 -17.27
C GLU A 270 -8.63 -1.99 -18.26
N SER A 271 -9.24 -1.54 -19.35
CA SER A 271 -8.52 -0.84 -20.43
C SER A 271 -7.95 0.53 -20.06
N ASN A 272 -8.39 1.12 -18.95
CA ASN A 272 -7.90 2.39 -18.42
C ASN A 272 -6.66 2.25 -17.52
N ARG A 273 -6.15 1.03 -17.31
CA ARG A 273 -4.96 0.80 -16.48
C ARG A 273 -3.68 1.25 -17.19
N LEU A 274 -2.74 1.83 -16.44
CA LEU A 274 -1.44 2.25 -16.97
C LEU A 274 -0.58 1.07 -17.42
N LEU A 275 -0.74 -0.07 -16.76
CA LEU A 275 -0.07 -1.32 -17.07
C LEU A 275 -1.01 -2.23 -17.86
N ASP A 276 -0.56 -2.71 -19.01
CA ASP A 276 -1.23 -3.77 -19.77
C ASP A 276 -0.49 -5.10 -19.53
N PRO A 277 -1.06 -6.03 -18.74
CA PRO A 277 -0.43 -7.32 -18.45
C PRO A 277 -0.78 -8.40 -19.50
N ARG A 278 -1.57 -8.08 -20.53
CA ARG A 278 -2.03 -9.09 -21.51
C ARG A 278 -0.87 -9.63 -22.33
N GLY A 279 -0.85 -10.94 -22.51
CA GLY A 279 0.24 -11.65 -23.20
C GLY A 279 1.53 -11.78 -22.38
N GLU A 280 1.61 -11.15 -21.21
CA GLU A 280 2.76 -11.28 -20.32
C GLU A 280 2.71 -12.57 -19.51
N THR A 281 3.90 -13.08 -19.15
CA THR A 281 4.06 -14.25 -18.28
C THR A 281 4.83 -13.87 -17.03
N LEU A 282 4.32 -14.30 -15.87
CA LEU A 282 5.03 -14.17 -14.60
C LEU A 282 6.12 -15.24 -14.50
N SER A 283 7.38 -14.83 -14.47
CA SER A 283 8.52 -15.73 -14.25
C SER A 283 9.04 -15.57 -12.82
N TRP A 284 9.45 -16.67 -12.18
CA TRP A 284 9.99 -16.67 -10.83
C TRP A 284 11.48 -16.96 -10.86
N ARG A 285 12.30 -16.09 -10.26
CA ARG A 285 13.76 -16.25 -10.20
C ARG A 285 14.23 -16.32 -8.75
N LEU A 286 15.26 -17.12 -8.49
CA LEU A 286 15.90 -17.16 -7.18
C LEU A 286 16.79 -15.93 -7.03
N LEU A 287 16.55 -15.15 -5.98
CA LEU A 287 17.45 -14.11 -5.49
C LEU A 287 18.32 -14.71 -4.39
N ASP A 288 19.64 -14.57 -4.54
CA ASP A 288 20.66 -15.03 -3.60
C ASP A 288 20.48 -16.48 -3.12
N GLN A 289 19.98 -17.35 -4.01
CA GLN A 289 19.67 -18.77 -3.78
C GLN A 289 18.64 -19.05 -2.67
N GLN A 290 17.97 -18.03 -2.11
CA GLN A 290 17.12 -18.18 -0.92
C GLN A 290 15.64 -17.85 -1.17
N ILE A 291 15.34 -16.86 -2.01
CA ILE A 291 13.97 -16.33 -2.13
C ILE A 291 13.56 -16.28 -3.61
N ARG A 292 12.42 -16.88 -3.97
CA ARG A 292 11.85 -16.71 -5.32
C ARG A 292 11.13 -15.37 -5.41
N VAL A 293 11.50 -14.56 -6.40
CA VAL A 293 10.89 -13.26 -6.65
C VAL A 293 10.29 -13.22 -8.06
N PRO A 294 9.14 -12.54 -8.25
CA PRO A 294 8.47 -12.49 -9.54
C PRO A 294 9.08 -11.46 -10.49
N TYR A 295 9.08 -11.77 -11.78
CA TYR A 295 9.59 -10.96 -12.88
C TYR A 295 8.66 -10.98 -14.09
N ILE A 296 8.54 -9.85 -14.78
CA ILE A 296 7.96 -9.73 -16.13
C ILE A 296 8.95 -8.94 -16.99
N LYS A 297 9.27 -9.43 -18.21
CA LYS A 297 10.21 -8.76 -19.14
C LYS A 297 11.54 -8.34 -18.48
N ASN A 298 12.13 -9.21 -17.65
CA ASN A 298 13.34 -8.94 -16.85
C ASN A 298 13.21 -7.84 -15.78
N ARG A 299 12.02 -7.28 -15.57
CA ARG A 299 11.75 -6.30 -14.52
C ARG A 299 11.25 -7.00 -13.27
N ARG A 300 11.82 -6.68 -12.11
CA ARG A 300 11.47 -7.30 -10.83
C ARG A 300 10.18 -6.70 -10.32
N ILE A 301 9.24 -7.53 -9.92
CA ILE A 301 8.02 -7.09 -9.26
C ILE A 301 8.30 -6.98 -7.76
N THR A 302 8.04 -5.81 -7.18
CA THR A 302 8.33 -5.51 -5.77
C THR A 302 7.26 -6.04 -4.84
N ASN A 303 6.02 -6.06 -5.32
CA ASN A 303 4.86 -6.49 -4.56
C ASN A 303 3.77 -7.01 -5.51
N ILE A 304 2.87 -7.89 -5.05
CA ILE A 304 1.70 -8.35 -5.82
C ILE A 304 0.46 -8.22 -4.94
N HIS A 305 -0.54 -7.49 -5.40
CA HIS A 305 -1.78 -7.19 -4.66
C HIS A 305 -2.94 -8.10 -5.10
N VAL A 306 -3.21 -9.15 -4.33
CA VAL A 306 -3.99 -10.32 -4.76
C VAL A 306 -5.46 -10.21 -4.35
N HIS A 307 -6.31 -9.71 -5.25
CA HIS A 307 -7.74 -9.51 -4.99
C HIS A 307 -8.54 -10.82 -4.79
N SER A 308 -8.10 -11.94 -5.36
CA SER A 308 -8.73 -13.26 -5.15
C SER A 308 -8.45 -13.85 -3.77
N LYS A 309 -7.60 -13.21 -2.97
CA LYS A 309 -7.19 -13.62 -1.62
C LYS A 309 -6.44 -14.97 -1.57
N ARG A 310 -5.98 -15.48 -2.72
CA ARG A 310 -5.18 -16.71 -2.87
C ARG A 310 -3.68 -16.42 -2.83
N LEU A 311 -3.24 -15.73 -1.77
CA LEU A 311 -1.86 -15.25 -1.63
C LEU A 311 -0.82 -16.37 -1.67
N ASN A 312 -1.20 -17.58 -1.25
CA ASN A 312 -0.32 -18.74 -1.26
C ASN A 312 0.24 -19.08 -2.65
N GLN A 313 -0.50 -18.79 -3.73
CA GLN A 313 -0.06 -19.01 -5.12
C GLN A 313 1.14 -18.14 -5.52
N PHE A 314 1.41 -17.09 -4.74
CA PHE A 314 2.47 -16.13 -4.99
C PHE A 314 3.56 -16.18 -3.89
N ALA A 315 3.57 -17.19 -3.02
CA ALA A 315 4.58 -17.28 -1.96
C ALA A 315 5.95 -17.67 -2.52
N SER A 316 7.02 -17.02 -2.03
CA SER A 316 8.40 -17.28 -2.45
C SER A 316 8.92 -18.68 -2.16
N LEU A 317 8.30 -19.40 -1.22
CA LEU A 317 8.74 -20.71 -0.72
C LEU A 317 7.81 -21.86 -1.13
N GLN A 318 7.04 -21.75 -2.22
CA GLN A 318 6.42 -22.94 -2.78
C GLN A 318 7.53 -23.88 -3.29
N MET A 319 7.90 -24.85 -2.44
CA MET A 319 8.54 -26.10 -2.85
C MET A 319 7.44 -26.99 -3.40
N GLU A 320 7.58 -27.40 -4.67
CA GLU A 320 6.83 -28.55 -5.19
C GLU A 320 7.34 -29.85 -4.54
#